data_AF-A0A943WPB6-F1
#
_entry.id   AF-A0A943WPB6-F1
#
_cell.length_a   1.000
_cell.length_b   1.000
_cell.length_c   1.000
_cell.angle_alpha   90.00
_cell.angle_beta   90.00
_cell.angle_gamma   90.00
#
_symmetry.space_group_name_H-M   'P 1'
#
loop_
_entity.id
_entity.type
_entity.pdbx_description
1 polymer ?
#
loop_
_entity_poly.entity_id
_entity_poly.type
_entity_poly.pdbx_seq_one_letter_code
_entity_poly.pdbx_strand_id
1 'polypeptide(L)'
;MSIDKIEVAKEKFGKLIEEQLARVERMKADKDFIDYASLPVIKIGICGGDGIGPAITAQAQRILEFLLADEVEKGKVEFKVIDGLTIENRIKANKAIPDDVLAELKECPVILKGPTTTPRAGDKVNIESANVAMRKELDLFANVRPVRIPEEGIDWTFYRENTEGGYALGSNGFNIDDDLAMDFTVATTDGTERIIRAAFEYAKKNNKGKVTCVTKANIIKTTDGKFLNTFKEIAKEYPDIETDDWYIDIMTAKLIDQNRRRDFKVVVLPNLYGDIITDEAAEFQGGVGTAGSINMGKKYAMFEAIHGSAPRMVEEHRDQYADPCSIIRAASMLLAHIGYGDKAEKLDKALDICTQTEKKIKITGRPDGCTSAELADYIMDTIKTL
;
A
#
# COMPACT_ATOMS: atom_id res chain seq x y z
N MET A 1 17.31 -34.13 23.07
CA MET A 1 16.44 -32.95 23.16
C MET A 1 15.70 -33.02 24.49
N SER A 2 15.83 -32.02 25.37
CA SER A 2 15.13 -32.07 26.66
C SER A 2 13.63 -31.83 26.46
N ILE A 3 12.80 -32.61 27.16
CA ILE A 3 11.32 -32.50 27.18
C ILE A 3 10.87 -31.06 27.48
N ASP A 4 11.67 -30.34 28.27
CA ASP A 4 11.46 -28.94 28.65
C ASP A 4 11.36 -27.97 27.46
N LYS A 5 12.23 -28.09 26.44
CA LYS A 5 12.19 -27.20 25.26
C LYS A 5 10.91 -27.36 24.44
N ILE A 6 10.38 -28.59 24.38
CA ILE A 6 9.16 -28.90 23.64
C ILE A 6 7.94 -28.29 24.34
N GLU A 7 7.85 -28.37 25.67
CA GLU A 7 6.73 -27.78 26.41
C GLU A 7 6.73 -26.25 26.33
N VAL A 8 7.91 -25.61 26.39
CA VAL A 8 8.03 -24.16 26.16
C VAL A 8 7.55 -23.77 24.75
N ALA A 9 7.93 -24.54 23.73
CA ALA A 9 7.47 -24.30 22.36
C ALA A 9 5.95 -24.45 22.22
N LYS A 10 5.36 -25.47 22.86
CA LYS A 10 3.89 -25.68 22.88
C LYS A 10 3.17 -24.53 23.56
N GLU A 11 3.67 -24.03 24.68
CA GLU A 11 3.05 -22.89 25.38
C GLU A 11 3.07 -21.63 24.50
N LYS A 12 4.22 -21.33 23.87
CA LYS A 12 4.34 -20.19 22.95
C LYS A 12 3.37 -20.29 21.77
N PHE A 13 3.31 -21.46 21.13
CA PHE A 13 2.42 -21.67 19.99
C PHE A 13 0.94 -21.65 20.40
N GLY A 14 0.60 -22.17 21.59
CA GLY A 14 -0.75 -22.10 22.16
C GLY A 14 -1.24 -20.66 22.32
N LYS A 15 -0.44 -19.78 22.92
CA LYS A 15 -0.74 -18.34 23.04
C LYS A 15 -0.95 -17.69 21.67
N LEU A 16 -0.09 -18.01 20.71
CA LEU A 16 -0.19 -17.50 19.35
C LEU A 16 -1.53 -17.87 18.70
N ILE A 17 -2.00 -19.11 18.90
CA ILE A 17 -3.31 -19.57 18.40
C ILE A 17 -4.45 -18.78 19.06
N GLU A 18 -4.42 -18.61 20.39
CA GLU A 18 -5.45 -17.85 21.13
C GLU A 18 -5.57 -16.42 20.59
N GLU A 19 -4.44 -15.75 20.36
CA GLU A 19 -4.40 -14.40 19.78
C GLU A 19 -5.00 -14.35 18.36
N GLN A 20 -4.67 -15.32 17.51
CA GLN A 20 -5.21 -15.37 16.14
C GLN A 20 -6.71 -15.71 16.13
N LEU A 21 -7.19 -16.59 17.01
CA LEU A 21 -8.61 -16.87 17.15
C LEU A 21 -9.38 -15.62 17.61
N ALA A 22 -8.87 -14.90 18.60
CA ALA A 22 -9.47 -13.64 19.03
C ALA A 22 -9.48 -12.59 17.92
N ARG A 23 -8.44 -12.55 17.08
CA ARG A 23 -8.37 -11.67 15.90
C ARG A 23 -9.42 -12.03 14.85
N VAL A 24 -9.62 -13.32 14.56
CA VAL A 24 -10.68 -13.79 13.64
C VAL A 24 -12.05 -13.32 14.09
N GLU A 25 -12.37 -13.43 15.37
CA GLU A 25 -13.66 -12.96 15.89
C GLU A 25 -13.84 -11.44 15.76
N ARG A 26 -12.76 -10.65 15.89
CA ARG A 26 -12.81 -9.21 15.60
C ARG A 26 -13.05 -8.92 14.12
N MET A 27 -12.38 -9.63 13.21
CA MET A 27 -12.56 -9.43 11.76
C MET A 27 -13.99 -9.73 11.29
N LYS A 28 -14.64 -10.74 11.87
CA LYS A 28 -16.05 -11.07 11.57
C LYS A 28 -17.04 -9.99 12.03
N ALA A 29 -16.68 -9.18 13.02
CA ALA A 29 -17.54 -8.13 13.54
C ALA A 29 -17.58 -6.90 12.62
N ASP A 30 -16.57 -6.69 11.76
CA ASP A 30 -16.50 -5.59 10.81
C ASP A 30 -17.32 -5.89 9.56
N LYS A 31 -18.46 -5.21 9.41
CA LYS A 31 -19.50 -5.63 8.46
C LYS A 31 -19.24 -5.09 7.04
N ASP A 32 -19.25 -3.77 6.83
CA ASP A 32 -19.32 -3.20 5.48
C ASP A 32 -18.24 -2.16 5.16
N PHE A 33 -17.96 -2.00 3.87
CA PHE A 33 -17.11 -0.93 3.35
C PHE A 33 -17.79 0.42 3.56
N ILE A 34 -16.99 1.44 3.84
CA ILE A 34 -17.46 2.82 3.88
C ILE A 34 -17.90 3.26 2.49
N ASP A 35 -19.11 3.82 2.40
CA ASP A 35 -19.57 4.50 1.19
C ASP A 35 -19.24 5.99 1.31
N TYR A 36 -18.18 6.42 0.65
CA TYR A 36 -17.74 7.81 0.66
C TYR A 36 -18.78 8.78 0.11
N ALA A 37 -19.63 8.34 -0.84
CA ALA A 37 -20.68 9.19 -1.40
C ALA A 37 -21.79 9.49 -0.37
N SER A 38 -21.96 8.61 0.62
CA SER A 38 -22.94 8.78 1.70
C SER A 38 -22.43 9.67 2.84
N LEU A 39 -21.13 9.96 2.91
CA LEU A 39 -20.56 10.76 3.99
C LEU A 39 -20.98 12.23 3.86
N PRO A 40 -21.34 12.90 4.98
CA PRO A 40 -21.60 14.34 4.95
C PRO A 40 -20.35 15.13 4.58
N VAL A 41 -19.20 14.71 5.12
CA VAL A 41 -17.86 15.28 4.89
C VAL A 41 -16.85 14.14 4.79
N ILE A 42 -15.98 14.19 3.79
CA ILE A 42 -14.83 13.30 3.64
C ILE A 42 -13.61 14.01 4.25
N LYS A 43 -13.18 13.56 5.43
CA LYS A 43 -11.95 14.06 6.07
C LYS A 43 -10.72 13.37 5.50
N ILE A 44 -9.83 14.14 4.90
CA ILE A 44 -8.57 13.68 4.34
C ILE A 44 -7.44 14.11 5.27
N GLY A 45 -6.83 13.14 5.96
CA GLY A 45 -5.66 13.33 6.78
C GLY A 45 -4.40 13.45 5.92
N ILE A 46 -3.60 14.49 6.11
CA ILE A 46 -2.32 14.70 5.41
C ILE A 46 -1.19 14.51 6.42
N CYS A 47 -0.42 13.43 6.28
CA CYS A 47 0.65 13.08 7.21
C CYS A 47 2.00 13.06 6.48
N GLY A 48 2.84 14.08 6.70
CA GLY A 48 4.11 14.24 5.97
C GLY A 48 5.18 13.19 6.32
N GLY A 49 5.17 12.65 7.53
CA GLY A 49 6.17 11.67 7.99
C GLY A 49 7.56 12.28 8.16
N ASP A 50 8.59 11.59 7.65
CA ASP A 50 10.01 11.88 7.87
C ASP A 50 10.76 12.22 6.57
N GLY A 51 11.92 12.86 6.73
CA GLY A 51 12.88 13.08 5.64
C GLY A 51 12.29 13.98 4.54
N ILE A 52 12.30 13.53 3.28
CA ILE A 52 11.70 14.27 2.16
C ILE A 52 10.17 14.30 2.21
N GLY A 53 9.54 13.52 3.09
CA GLY A 53 8.11 13.30 3.12
C GLY A 53 7.27 14.56 3.27
N PRO A 54 7.58 15.48 4.21
CA PRO A 54 6.88 16.76 4.31
C PRO A 54 6.94 17.58 3.01
N ALA A 55 8.10 17.66 2.36
CA ALA A 55 8.29 18.46 1.15
C ALA A 55 7.42 17.95 -0.02
N ILE A 56 7.42 16.64 -0.27
CA ILE A 56 6.66 16.04 -1.38
C ILE A 56 5.15 15.96 -1.07
N THR A 57 4.78 15.67 0.18
CA THR A 57 3.38 15.51 0.59
C THR A 57 2.67 16.86 0.56
N ALA A 58 3.36 17.94 0.92
CA ALA A 58 2.83 19.30 0.77
C ALA A 58 2.47 19.63 -0.70
N GLN A 59 3.26 19.15 -1.68
CA GLN A 59 2.93 19.38 -3.09
C GLN A 59 1.73 18.55 -3.55
N ALA A 60 1.62 17.31 -3.10
CA ALA A 60 0.43 16.49 -3.37
C ALA A 60 -0.84 17.09 -2.73
N GLN A 61 -0.74 17.63 -1.51
CA GLN A 61 -1.82 18.36 -0.86
C GLN A 61 -2.26 19.57 -1.68
N ARG A 62 -1.32 20.42 -2.14
CA ARG A 62 -1.63 21.59 -2.99
C ARG A 62 -2.44 21.20 -4.23
N ILE A 63 -2.05 20.11 -4.89
CA ILE A 63 -2.75 19.60 -6.08
C ILE A 63 -4.15 19.08 -5.72
N LEU A 64 -4.30 18.37 -4.60
CA LEU A 64 -5.60 17.90 -4.13
C LEU A 64 -6.53 19.07 -3.78
N GLU A 65 -6.04 20.08 -3.06
CA GLU A 65 -6.78 21.30 -2.73
C GLU A 65 -7.21 22.04 -4.00
N PHE A 66 -6.33 22.10 -5.01
CA PHE A 66 -6.66 22.69 -6.30
C PHE A 66 -7.78 21.92 -7.04
N LEU A 67 -7.68 20.59 -7.10
CA LEU A 67 -8.67 19.74 -7.78
C LEU A 67 -10.00 19.65 -7.03
N LEU A 68 -9.97 19.75 -5.70
CA LEU A 68 -11.13 19.62 -4.81
C LEU A 68 -11.63 20.97 -4.28
N ALA A 69 -11.23 22.10 -4.87
CA ALA A 69 -11.57 23.43 -4.40
C ALA A 69 -13.09 23.63 -4.21
N ASP A 70 -13.88 23.18 -5.20
CA ASP A 70 -15.34 23.22 -5.17
C ASP A 70 -15.94 22.38 -4.02
N GLU A 71 -15.38 21.18 -3.78
CA GLU A 71 -15.85 20.28 -2.72
C GLU A 71 -15.48 20.78 -1.34
N VAL A 72 -14.33 21.45 -1.20
CA VAL A 72 -13.93 22.14 0.02
C VAL A 72 -14.86 23.31 0.29
N GLU A 73 -15.15 24.15 -0.71
CA GLU A 73 -16.08 25.29 -0.57
C GLU A 73 -17.49 24.82 -0.19
N LYS A 74 -17.95 23.70 -0.75
CA LYS A 74 -19.24 23.08 -0.43
C LYS A 74 -19.24 22.34 0.92
N GLY A 75 -18.11 22.28 1.63
CA GLY A 75 -17.96 21.54 2.89
C GLY A 75 -18.08 20.03 2.74
N LYS A 76 -17.87 19.48 1.54
CA LYS A 76 -17.89 18.03 1.25
C LYS A 76 -16.56 17.34 1.52
N VAL A 77 -15.46 18.09 1.43
CA VAL A 77 -14.11 17.62 1.74
C VAL A 77 -13.48 18.54 2.78
N GLU A 78 -12.78 17.96 3.75
CA GLU A 78 -12.02 18.68 4.76
C GLU A 78 -10.61 18.08 4.81
N PHE A 79 -9.58 18.92 4.69
CA PHE A 79 -8.20 18.51 4.88
C PHE A 79 -7.77 18.74 6.33
N LYS A 80 -7.13 17.73 6.93
CA LYS A 80 -6.52 17.81 8.26
C LYS A 80 -5.05 17.45 8.17
N VAL A 81 -4.17 18.41 8.41
CA VAL A 81 -2.73 18.11 8.56
C VAL A 81 -2.53 17.39 9.88
N ILE A 82 -1.85 16.24 9.83
CA ILE A 82 -1.54 15.38 10.98
C ILE A 82 -0.02 15.33 11.11
N ASP A 83 0.49 16.11 12.05
CA ASP A 83 1.90 16.12 12.39
C ASP A 83 2.24 15.07 13.45
N GLY A 84 3.53 14.87 13.69
CA GLY A 84 4.01 14.13 14.85
C GLY A 84 4.19 12.62 14.65
N LEU A 85 3.91 12.07 13.46
CA LEU A 85 4.33 10.72 13.06
C LEU A 85 5.84 10.63 12.73
N THR A 86 6.66 11.54 13.26
CA THR A 86 8.10 11.57 13.01
C THR A 86 8.81 10.49 13.82
N ILE A 87 9.98 10.07 13.35
CA ILE A 87 10.83 9.13 14.07
C ILE A 87 11.22 9.64 15.45
N GLU A 88 11.46 10.95 15.61
CA GLU A 88 11.79 11.58 16.89
C GLU A 88 10.66 11.43 17.91
N ASN A 89 9.43 11.73 17.51
CA ASN A 89 8.26 11.62 18.38
C ASN A 89 7.94 10.17 18.73
N ARG A 90 8.07 9.26 17.77
CA ARG A 90 7.91 7.82 17.98
C ARG A 90 8.91 7.26 18.99
N ILE A 91 10.19 7.66 18.88
CA ILE A 91 11.23 7.31 19.84
C ILE A 91 10.91 7.89 21.23
N LYS A 92 10.52 9.17 21.29
CA LYS A 92 10.16 9.85 22.54
C LYS A 92 8.97 9.16 23.24
N ALA A 93 7.98 8.72 22.48
CA ALA A 93 6.83 7.98 22.99
C ALA A 93 7.11 6.49 23.25
N ASN A 94 8.26 5.98 22.77
CA ASN A 94 8.59 4.56 22.71
C ASN A 94 7.46 3.71 22.10
N LYS A 95 6.86 4.21 21.01
CA LYS A 95 5.72 3.60 20.32
C LYS A 95 5.91 3.68 18.81
N ALA A 96 5.33 2.72 18.10
CA ALA A 96 5.30 2.74 16.64
C ALA A 96 4.53 3.96 16.10
N ILE A 97 3.47 4.36 16.81
CA ILE A 97 2.64 5.53 16.55
C ILE A 97 2.31 6.16 17.92
N PRO A 98 2.58 7.46 18.14
CA PRO A 98 2.10 8.16 19.34
C PRO A 98 0.57 8.12 19.45
N ASP A 99 0.03 8.05 20.67
CA ASP A 99 -1.41 7.81 20.88
C ASP A 99 -2.29 8.96 20.37
N ASP A 100 -1.81 10.20 20.53
CA ASP A 100 -2.44 11.42 20.02
C ASP A 100 -2.49 11.41 18.50
N VAL A 101 -1.38 11.06 17.85
CA VAL A 101 -1.30 10.93 16.39
C VAL A 101 -2.23 9.83 15.88
N LEU A 102 -2.30 8.67 16.57
CA LEU A 102 -3.21 7.59 16.21
C LEU A 102 -4.69 8.00 16.33
N ALA A 103 -5.02 8.80 17.36
CA ALA A 103 -6.37 9.34 17.52
C ALA A 103 -6.73 10.26 16.33
N GLU A 104 -5.82 11.15 15.93
CA GLU A 104 -6.04 12.01 14.77
C GLU A 104 -6.19 11.24 13.46
N LEU A 105 -5.38 10.20 13.25
CA LEU A 105 -5.49 9.32 12.08
C LEU A 105 -6.86 8.63 12.03
N LYS A 106 -7.39 8.18 13.19
CA LYS A 106 -8.70 7.51 13.28
C LYS A 106 -9.89 8.46 13.07
N GLU A 107 -9.69 9.77 13.08
CA GLU A 107 -10.71 10.76 12.69
C GLU A 107 -10.83 10.92 11.17
N CYS A 108 -9.84 10.45 10.40
CA CYS A 108 -9.77 10.61 8.95
C CYS A 108 -10.02 9.27 8.26
N PRO A 109 -11.16 9.06 7.57
CA PRO A 109 -11.41 7.83 6.80
C PRO A 109 -10.45 7.68 5.60
N VAL A 110 -9.77 8.75 5.22
CA VAL A 110 -8.82 8.80 4.10
C VAL A 110 -7.56 9.49 4.57
N ILE A 111 -6.40 8.90 4.29
CA ILE A 111 -5.10 9.43 4.74
C ILE A 111 -4.15 9.46 3.54
N LEU A 112 -3.53 10.60 3.25
CA LEU A 112 -2.37 10.71 2.37
C LEU A 112 -1.12 10.80 3.24
N LYS A 113 -0.19 9.85 3.06
CA LYS A 113 0.93 9.64 3.97
C LYS A 113 2.27 9.63 3.22
N GLY A 114 3.17 10.52 3.62
CA GLY A 114 4.57 10.55 3.19
C GLY A 114 5.41 9.42 3.83
N PRO A 115 6.66 9.23 3.39
CA PRO A 115 7.55 8.21 3.94
C PRO A 115 7.82 8.40 5.44
N THR A 116 8.07 7.29 6.14
CA THR A 116 8.45 7.29 7.57
C THR A 116 9.74 6.50 7.73
N THR A 117 10.64 6.97 8.59
CA THR A 117 11.91 6.30 8.87
C THR A 117 11.71 5.12 9.82
N THR A 118 12.33 3.99 9.51
CA THR A 118 12.37 2.80 10.39
C THR A 118 13.80 2.61 10.89
N PRO A 119 14.04 2.51 12.21
CA PRO A 119 15.35 2.20 12.75
C PRO A 119 15.91 0.89 12.20
N ARG A 120 17.22 0.81 12.04
CA ARG A 120 17.95 -0.38 11.56
C ARG A 120 18.44 -1.23 12.72
N ALA A 121 18.71 -2.50 12.44
CA ALA A 121 19.38 -3.38 13.39
C ALA A 121 20.76 -2.80 13.79
N GLY A 122 20.95 -2.53 15.08
CA GLY A 122 22.13 -1.85 15.63
C GLY A 122 21.88 -0.40 16.10
N ASP A 123 20.74 0.19 15.74
CA ASP A 123 20.33 1.47 16.31
C ASP A 123 19.97 1.30 17.79
N LYS A 124 20.21 2.35 18.59
CA LYS A 124 19.97 2.33 20.06
C LYS A 124 18.51 2.07 20.43
N VAL A 125 17.58 2.21 19.49
CA VAL A 125 16.14 2.09 19.69
C VAL A 125 15.55 1.22 18.59
N ASN A 126 14.94 0.10 18.97
CA ASN A 126 14.23 -0.80 18.07
C ASN A 126 12.72 -0.64 18.30
N ILE A 127 12.09 0.22 17.50
CA ILE A 127 10.62 0.39 17.47
C ILE A 127 10.04 -0.23 16.20
N GLU A 128 8.82 -0.77 16.31
CA GLU A 128 8.07 -1.27 15.15
C GLU A 128 7.87 -0.16 14.09
N SER A 129 7.85 -0.58 12.83
CA SER A 129 7.55 0.29 11.69
C SER A 129 6.18 0.94 11.82
N ALA A 130 6.12 2.27 11.65
CA ALA A 130 4.86 3.01 11.63
C ALA A 130 3.89 2.46 10.56
N ASN A 131 4.40 2.08 9.39
CA ASN A 131 3.57 1.52 8.32
C ASN A 131 2.91 0.20 8.73
N VAL A 132 3.67 -0.69 9.37
CA VAL A 132 3.13 -1.98 9.85
C VAL A 132 2.08 -1.74 10.93
N ALA A 133 2.37 -0.86 11.88
CA ALA A 133 1.44 -0.49 12.95
C ALA A 133 0.15 0.14 12.39
N MET A 134 0.25 1.08 11.44
CA MET A 134 -0.92 1.74 10.83
C MET A 134 -1.80 0.73 10.09
N ARG A 135 -1.20 -0.19 9.32
CA ARG A 135 -1.94 -1.23 8.61
C ARG A 135 -2.73 -2.14 9.56
N LYS A 136 -2.16 -2.45 10.73
CA LYS A 136 -2.83 -3.25 11.77
C LYS A 136 -3.93 -2.44 12.48
N GLU A 137 -3.61 -1.24 12.95
CA GLU A 137 -4.51 -0.38 13.74
C GLU A 137 -5.73 0.12 12.94
N LEU A 138 -5.59 0.24 11.62
CA LEU A 138 -6.63 0.71 10.71
C LEU A 138 -7.22 -0.44 9.85
N ASP A 139 -6.81 -1.69 10.09
CA ASP A 139 -7.19 -2.90 9.33
C ASP A 139 -7.12 -2.71 7.80
N LEU A 140 -5.98 -2.20 7.33
CA LEU A 140 -5.73 -1.92 5.90
C LEU A 140 -5.29 -3.18 5.17
N PHE A 141 -6.23 -4.11 4.99
CA PHE A 141 -6.00 -5.47 4.54
C PHE A 141 -5.51 -5.64 3.11
N ALA A 142 -5.73 -4.66 2.24
CA ALA A 142 -5.32 -4.72 0.83
C ALA A 142 -4.27 -3.66 0.53
N ASN A 143 -3.06 -4.08 0.15
CA ASN A 143 -2.14 -3.19 -0.52
C ASN A 143 -2.37 -3.31 -2.03
N VAL A 144 -2.80 -2.23 -2.68
CA VAL A 144 -3.05 -2.21 -4.13
C VAL A 144 -2.01 -1.36 -4.83
N ARG A 145 -1.35 -1.94 -5.83
CA ARG A 145 -0.26 -1.32 -6.60
C ARG A 145 -0.53 -1.48 -8.10
N PRO A 146 -0.89 -0.41 -8.82
CA PRO A 146 -0.97 -0.43 -10.27
C PRO A 146 0.42 -0.27 -10.90
N VAL A 147 0.65 -0.97 -12.01
CA VAL A 147 1.83 -0.81 -12.88
C VAL A 147 1.35 -0.72 -14.31
N ARG A 148 1.62 0.41 -14.98
CA ARG A 148 1.09 0.67 -16.32
C ARG A 148 2.18 1.19 -17.25
N ILE A 149 2.37 0.48 -18.36
CA ILE A 149 3.32 0.82 -19.43
C ILE A 149 2.60 0.52 -20.76
N PRO A 150 1.75 1.46 -21.23
CA PRO A 150 0.86 1.23 -22.37
C PRO A 150 1.58 0.78 -23.64
N GLU A 151 2.76 1.34 -23.91
CA GLU A 151 3.61 1.00 -25.05
C GLU A 151 4.11 -0.46 -25.03
N GLU A 152 4.18 -1.07 -23.85
CA GLU A 152 4.53 -2.48 -23.69
C GLU A 152 3.29 -3.39 -23.55
N GLY A 153 2.09 -2.82 -23.55
CA GLY A 153 0.83 -3.51 -23.30
C GLY A 153 0.65 -3.94 -21.85
N ILE A 154 1.34 -3.29 -20.91
CA ILE A 154 1.32 -3.59 -19.48
C ILE A 154 0.30 -2.70 -18.78
N ASP A 155 -0.60 -3.34 -18.03
CA ASP A 155 -1.62 -2.68 -17.22
C ASP A 155 -2.04 -3.62 -16.08
N TRP A 156 -1.11 -3.80 -15.14
CA TRP A 156 -1.24 -4.70 -14.00
C TRP A 156 -1.81 -3.97 -12.81
N THR A 157 -2.61 -4.66 -12.01
CA THR A 157 -3.04 -4.20 -10.70
C THR A 157 -2.88 -5.33 -9.70
N PHE A 158 -1.95 -5.16 -8.77
CA PHE A 158 -1.69 -6.16 -7.74
C PHE A 158 -2.53 -5.88 -6.49
N TYR A 159 -3.19 -6.92 -5.99
CA TYR A 159 -3.92 -6.97 -4.73
C TYR A 159 -3.18 -7.87 -3.76
N ARG A 160 -2.31 -7.26 -2.97
CA ARG A 160 -1.52 -7.94 -1.93
C ARG A 160 -2.29 -7.95 -0.61
N GLU A 161 -2.47 -9.13 -0.02
CA GLU A 161 -2.92 -9.25 1.37
C GLU A 161 -1.91 -8.56 2.29
N ASN A 162 -2.35 -7.73 3.23
CA ASN A 162 -1.48 -6.77 3.91
C ASN A 162 -1.58 -6.79 5.45
N THR A 163 -2.31 -7.76 6.00
CA THR A 163 -2.57 -7.91 7.44
C THR A 163 -2.21 -9.29 8.00
N GLU A 164 -1.94 -10.28 7.16
CA GLU A 164 -1.65 -11.68 7.53
C GLU A 164 -0.32 -12.16 6.94
N GLY A 165 -0.14 -13.49 6.85
CA GLY A 165 1.08 -14.13 6.39
C GLY A 165 2.25 -14.00 7.36
N GLY A 166 3.47 -14.09 6.81
CA GLY A 166 4.71 -13.92 7.58
C GLY A 166 4.91 -12.51 8.15
N TYR A 167 4.25 -11.48 7.63
CA TYR A 167 4.33 -10.11 8.21
C TYR A 167 3.58 -10.01 9.53
N ALA A 168 2.54 -10.82 9.71
CA ALA A 168 1.80 -10.86 10.97
C ALA A 168 2.54 -11.70 12.03
N LEU A 169 3.06 -12.87 11.64
CA LEU A 169 3.55 -13.85 12.60
C LEU A 169 5.07 -14.12 12.57
N GLY A 170 5.81 -13.61 11.59
CA GLY A 170 7.25 -13.87 11.46
C GLY A 170 8.06 -13.37 12.66
N SER A 171 7.71 -12.22 13.23
CA SER A 171 8.35 -11.70 14.45
C SER A 171 8.03 -12.51 15.72
N ASN A 172 7.09 -13.45 15.66
CA ASN A 172 6.74 -14.35 16.75
C ASN A 172 7.49 -15.70 16.65
N GLY A 173 8.34 -15.86 15.64
CA GLY A 173 9.24 -16.99 15.56
C GLY A 173 10.25 -17.02 16.70
N PHE A 174 10.80 -18.20 16.94
CA PHE A 174 11.78 -18.39 18.00
C PHE A 174 12.70 -19.57 17.72
N ASN A 175 13.91 -19.47 18.25
CA ASN A 175 14.84 -20.59 18.33
C ASN A 175 14.38 -21.54 19.42
N ILE A 176 14.18 -22.80 19.06
CA ILE A 176 13.97 -23.90 20.01
C ILE A 176 15.31 -24.23 20.67
N ASP A 177 16.39 -24.22 19.88
CA ASP A 177 17.77 -24.26 20.31
C ASP A 177 18.70 -23.70 19.22
N ASP A 178 20.02 -23.89 19.36
CA ASP A 178 21.03 -23.33 18.45
C ASP A 178 20.94 -23.92 17.03
N ASP A 179 20.33 -25.10 16.88
CA ASP A 179 20.23 -25.81 15.60
C ASP A 179 18.86 -25.64 14.92
N LEU A 180 17.84 -25.23 15.68
CA LEU A 180 16.46 -25.22 15.22
C LEU A 180 15.72 -23.90 15.52
N ALA A 181 15.34 -23.21 14.45
CA ALA A 181 14.47 -22.04 14.47
C ALA A 181 13.15 -22.32 13.77
N MET A 182 12.06 -21.70 14.24
CA MET A 182 10.75 -21.77 13.60
C MET A 182 10.12 -20.39 13.50
N ASP A 183 9.66 -20.05 12.29
CA ASP A 183 8.81 -18.89 12.01
C ASP A 183 7.42 -19.36 11.57
N PHE A 184 6.45 -18.45 11.67
CA PHE A 184 5.06 -18.74 11.40
C PHE A 184 4.48 -17.86 10.29
N THR A 185 3.49 -18.40 9.60
CA THR A 185 2.62 -17.69 8.65
C THR A 185 1.17 -18.04 8.95
N VAL A 186 0.25 -17.12 8.69
CA VAL A 186 -1.19 -17.29 8.96
C VAL A 186 -2.01 -16.88 7.75
N ALA A 187 -3.10 -17.62 7.52
CA ALA A 187 -4.16 -17.25 6.60
C ALA A 187 -5.50 -17.58 7.24
N THR A 188 -6.39 -16.60 7.34
CA THR A 188 -7.76 -16.77 7.83
C THR A 188 -8.74 -16.75 6.66
N THR A 189 -9.94 -17.30 6.86
CA THR A 189 -10.98 -17.28 5.83
C THR A 189 -11.39 -15.84 5.51
N ASP A 190 -11.76 -15.05 6.52
CA ASP A 190 -12.18 -13.65 6.34
C ASP A 190 -11.09 -12.80 5.69
N GLY A 191 -9.83 -12.96 6.13
CA GLY A 191 -8.66 -12.25 5.58
C GLY A 191 -8.41 -12.56 4.10
N THR A 192 -8.58 -13.83 3.73
CA THR A 192 -8.43 -14.33 2.35
C THR A 192 -9.60 -13.90 1.47
N GLU A 193 -10.84 -14.07 1.93
CA GLU A 193 -12.03 -13.76 1.14
C GLU A 193 -12.11 -12.28 0.79
N ARG A 194 -11.84 -11.39 1.75
CA ARG A 194 -11.96 -9.94 1.55
C ARG A 194 -10.99 -9.40 0.50
N ILE A 195 -9.74 -9.87 0.47
CA ILE A 195 -8.75 -9.42 -0.52
C ILE A 195 -9.06 -9.95 -1.92
N ILE A 196 -9.45 -11.23 -2.02
CA ILE A 196 -9.81 -11.84 -3.29
C ILE A 196 -11.05 -11.17 -3.88
N ARG A 197 -12.10 -10.99 -3.07
CA ARG A 197 -13.32 -10.32 -3.50
C ARG A 197 -13.05 -8.87 -3.93
N ALA A 198 -12.19 -8.15 -3.20
CA ALA A 198 -11.76 -6.80 -3.60
C ALA A 198 -11.07 -6.77 -4.98
N ALA A 199 -10.24 -7.78 -5.28
CA ALA A 199 -9.58 -7.90 -6.59
C ALA A 199 -10.59 -8.16 -7.72
N PHE A 200 -11.56 -9.07 -7.51
CA PHE A 200 -12.62 -9.33 -8.50
C PHE A 200 -13.56 -8.14 -8.70
N GLU A 201 -13.97 -7.47 -7.63
CA GLU A 201 -14.81 -6.27 -7.71
C GLU A 201 -14.09 -5.14 -8.45
N TYR A 202 -12.79 -4.96 -8.21
CA TYR A 202 -11.98 -4.03 -8.97
C TYR A 202 -11.92 -4.42 -10.45
N ALA A 203 -11.66 -5.69 -10.75
CA ALA A 203 -11.60 -6.18 -12.12
C ALA A 203 -12.91 -5.89 -12.88
N LYS A 204 -14.04 -6.20 -12.25
CA LYS A 204 -15.38 -5.93 -12.79
C LYS A 204 -15.63 -4.44 -13.03
N LYS A 205 -15.37 -3.58 -12.02
CA LYS A 205 -15.60 -2.13 -12.12
C LYS A 205 -14.70 -1.43 -13.15
N ASN A 206 -13.51 -1.97 -13.40
CA ASN A 206 -12.52 -1.40 -14.30
C ASN A 206 -12.40 -2.16 -15.63
N ASN A 207 -13.37 -3.02 -15.95
CA ASN A 207 -13.41 -3.83 -17.18
C ASN A 207 -12.11 -4.62 -17.44
N LYS A 208 -11.49 -5.14 -16.38
CA LYS A 208 -10.35 -6.04 -16.46
C LYS A 208 -10.87 -7.47 -16.65
N GLY A 209 -10.63 -8.05 -17.82
CA GLY A 209 -11.16 -9.37 -18.16
C GLY A 209 -10.51 -10.56 -17.47
N LYS A 210 -9.53 -10.37 -16.58
CA LYS A 210 -8.77 -11.46 -15.97
C LYS A 210 -8.30 -11.18 -14.53
N VAL A 211 -8.43 -12.17 -13.65
CA VAL A 211 -7.86 -12.17 -12.30
C VAL A 211 -6.98 -13.42 -12.11
N THR A 212 -5.72 -13.21 -11.74
CA THR A 212 -4.73 -14.26 -11.54
C THR A 212 -4.41 -14.44 -10.05
N CYS A 213 -4.49 -15.66 -9.53
CA CYS A 213 -4.06 -16.00 -8.16
C CYS A 213 -2.59 -16.44 -8.14
N VAL A 214 -1.76 -15.86 -7.27
CA VAL A 214 -0.34 -16.25 -7.16
C VAL A 214 -0.04 -16.78 -5.76
N THR A 215 0.46 -18.02 -5.68
CA THR A 215 0.75 -18.71 -4.41
C THR A 215 1.99 -19.61 -4.50
N LYS A 216 2.33 -20.34 -3.44
CA LYS A 216 3.21 -21.50 -3.46
C LYS A 216 2.50 -22.73 -2.87
N ALA A 217 1.22 -22.92 -3.18
CA ALA A 217 0.36 -23.97 -2.60
C ALA A 217 0.87 -25.41 -2.79
N ASN A 218 1.77 -25.65 -3.76
CA ASN A 218 2.43 -26.95 -3.92
C ASN A 218 3.41 -27.29 -2.78
N ILE A 219 3.98 -26.27 -2.11
CA ILE A 219 4.87 -26.42 -0.96
C ILE A 219 4.16 -26.03 0.33
N ILE A 220 3.52 -24.85 0.35
CA ILE A 220 2.84 -24.29 1.53
C ILE A 220 1.37 -24.73 1.54
N LYS A 221 1.14 -26.00 1.87
CA LYS A 221 -0.17 -26.64 1.64
C LYS A 221 -1.32 -26.06 2.46
N THR A 222 -1.07 -25.51 3.66
CA THR A 222 -2.12 -25.07 4.58
C THR A 222 -2.58 -23.64 4.31
N THR A 223 -1.70 -22.66 4.44
CA THR A 223 -2.07 -21.24 4.26
C THR A 223 -2.33 -20.91 2.80
N ASP A 224 -1.43 -21.28 1.89
CA ASP A 224 -1.60 -20.99 0.48
C ASP A 224 -2.63 -21.89 -0.17
N GLY A 225 -2.76 -23.15 0.30
CA GLY A 225 -3.85 -24.02 -0.11
C GLY A 225 -5.21 -23.45 0.29
N LYS A 226 -5.35 -22.88 1.50
CA LYS A 226 -6.55 -22.13 1.89
C LYS A 226 -6.78 -20.93 0.97
N PHE A 227 -5.74 -20.15 0.68
CA PHE A 227 -5.83 -18.98 -0.21
C PHE A 227 -6.33 -19.37 -1.61
N LEU A 228 -5.70 -20.36 -2.23
CA LEU A 228 -6.05 -20.85 -3.56
C LEU A 228 -7.44 -21.49 -3.62
N ASN A 229 -7.83 -22.26 -2.62
CA ASN A 229 -9.17 -22.86 -2.58
C ASN A 229 -10.24 -21.78 -2.45
N THR A 230 -10.02 -20.79 -1.59
CA THR A 230 -10.94 -19.66 -1.44
C THR A 230 -11.04 -18.84 -2.74
N PHE A 231 -9.91 -18.64 -3.44
CA PHE A 231 -9.90 -18.02 -4.76
C PHE A 231 -10.79 -18.76 -5.76
N LYS A 232 -10.65 -20.09 -5.84
CA LYS A 232 -11.45 -20.94 -6.73
C LYS A 232 -12.94 -20.90 -6.40
N GLU A 233 -13.31 -20.79 -5.13
CA GLU A 233 -14.72 -20.65 -4.73
C GLU A 233 -15.27 -19.27 -5.13
N ILE A 234 -14.56 -18.18 -4.83
CA ILE A 234 -15.00 -16.82 -5.19
C ILE A 234 -15.06 -16.65 -6.71
N ALA A 235 -14.13 -17.23 -7.47
CA ALA A 235 -14.11 -17.16 -8.94
C ALA A 235 -15.43 -17.62 -9.58
N LYS A 236 -16.14 -18.58 -8.97
CA LYS A 236 -17.44 -19.08 -9.46
C LYS A 236 -18.53 -18.00 -9.43
N GLU A 237 -18.37 -16.97 -8.60
CA GLU A 237 -19.30 -15.84 -8.50
C GLU A 237 -19.10 -14.81 -9.64
N TYR A 238 -18.00 -14.90 -10.40
CA TYR A 238 -17.64 -13.95 -11.47
C TYR A 238 -17.38 -14.68 -12.81
N PRO A 239 -18.40 -15.31 -13.42
CA PRO A 239 -18.24 -16.14 -14.62
C PRO A 239 -17.74 -15.37 -15.86
N ASP A 240 -17.90 -14.04 -15.87
CA ASP A 240 -17.47 -13.18 -16.98
C ASP A 240 -15.99 -12.75 -16.90
N ILE A 241 -15.27 -13.17 -15.85
CA ILE A 241 -13.86 -12.85 -15.62
C ILE A 241 -13.03 -14.13 -15.79
N GLU A 242 -12.06 -14.11 -16.70
CA GLU A 242 -11.11 -15.21 -16.84
C GLU A 242 -10.27 -15.35 -15.56
N THR A 243 -10.04 -16.58 -15.11
CA THR A 243 -9.21 -16.84 -13.93
C THR A 243 -8.15 -17.89 -14.20
N ASP A 244 -6.94 -17.65 -13.71
CA ASP A 244 -5.88 -18.65 -13.64
C ASP A 244 -5.13 -18.56 -12.31
N ASP A 245 -4.31 -19.57 -12.04
CA ASP A 245 -3.42 -19.59 -10.89
C ASP A 245 -1.98 -19.94 -11.30
N TRP A 246 -1.03 -19.28 -10.66
CA TRP A 246 0.40 -19.42 -10.91
C TRP A 246 1.16 -19.63 -9.61
N TYR A 247 2.25 -20.39 -9.67
CA TYR A 247 3.20 -20.41 -8.56
C TYR A 247 4.10 -19.18 -8.62
N ILE A 248 4.45 -18.62 -7.46
CA ILE A 248 5.23 -17.38 -7.38
C ILE A 248 6.57 -17.45 -8.13
N ASP A 249 7.22 -18.61 -8.14
CA ASP A 249 8.49 -18.85 -8.86
C ASP A 249 8.36 -18.74 -10.38
N ILE A 250 7.32 -19.32 -10.98
CA ILE A 250 7.06 -19.20 -12.41
C ILE A 250 6.43 -17.85 -12.76
N MET A 251 5.66 -17.25 -11.85
CA MET A 251 5.07 -15.94 -12.04
C MET A 251 6.15 -14.86 -12.23
N THR A 252 7.20 -14.84 -11.39
CA THR A 252 8.31 -13.88 -11.55
C THR A 252 9.01 -14.05 -12.92
N ALA A 253 9.24 -15.30 -13.35
CA ALA A 253 9.78 -15.58 -14.68
C ALA A 253 8.83 -15.17 -15.83
N LYS A 254 7.51 -15.13 -15.60
CA LYS A 254 6.52 -14.73 -16.60
C LYS A 254 6.21 -13.25 -16.65
N LEU A 255 6.55 -12.49 -15.61
CA LEU A 255 6.52 -11.02 -15.67
C LEU A 255 7.57 -10.46 -16.65
N ILE A 256 8.73 -11.11 -16.77
CA ILE A 256 9.78 -10.71 -17.73
C ILE A 256 9.54 -11.24 -19.15
N ASP A 257 8.66 -12.24 -19.32
CA ASP A 257 8.32 -12.82 -20.62
C ASP A 257 7.38 -11.88 -21.39
N GLN A 258 7.90 -11.21 -22.43
CA GLN A 258 7.16 -10.19 -23.17
C GLN A 258 5.83 -10.67 -23.78
N ASN A 259 5.73 -11.97 -24.09
CA ASN A 259 4.49 -12.52 -24.62
C ASN A 259 3.46 -12.74 -23.52
N ARG A 260 3.90 -13.24 -22.36
CA ARG A 260 3.01 -13.60 -21.26
C ARG A 260 2.59 -12.40 -20.42
N ARG A 261 3.51 -11.45 -20.19
CA ARG A 261 3.30 -10.35 -19.25
C ARG A 261 2.13 -9.44 -19.61
N ARG A 262 1.74 -9.39 -20.87
CA ARG A 262 0.59 -8.61 -21.37
C ARG A 262 -0.77 -9.24 -21.00
N ASP A 263 -0.80 -10.54 -20.71
CA ASP A 263 -2.02 -11.28 -20.40
C ASP A 263 -2.48 -11.03 -18.96
N PHE A 264 -1.56 -10.70 -18.04
CA PHE A 264 -1.91 -10.38 -16.66
C PHE A 264 -2.64 -9.03 -16.59
N LYS A 265 -3.71 -8.97 -15.79
CA LYS A 265 -4.53 -7.76 -15.59
C LYS A 265 -4.66 -7.43 -14.10
N VAL A 266 -5.34 -8.27 -13.35
CA VAL A 266 -5.41 -8.16 -11.88
C VAL A 266 -4.75 -9.39 -11.28
N VAL A 267 -3.87 -9.19 -10.29
CA VAL A 267 -3.13 -10.27 -9.64
C VAL A 267 -3.40 -10.21 -8.15
N VAL A 268 -3.86 -11.31 -7.54
CA VAL A 268 -4.14 -11.38 -6.10
C VAL A 268 -3.26 -12.41 -5.41
N LEU A 269 -2.67 -12.04 -4.28
CA LEU A 269 -1.62 -12.85 -3.65
C LEU A 269 -1.43 -12.60 -2.15
N PRO A 270 -0.94 -13.60 -1.40
CA PRO A 270 -0.50 -13.46 -0.01
C PRO A 270 0.61 -12.41 0.17
N ASN A 271 0.73 -11.93 1.41
CA ASN A 271 1.53 -10.77 1.77
C ASN A 271 2.98 -10.78 1.28
N LEU A 272 3.75 -11.83 1.62
CA LEU A 272 5.18 -11.89 1.32
C LEU A 272 5.47 -11.96 -0.18
N TYR A 273 4.67 -12.71 -0.93
CA TYR A 273 4.82 -12.78 -2.39
C TYR A 273 4.46 -11.45 -3.05
N GLY A 274 3.43 -10.79 -2.52
CA GLY A 274 3.03 -9.45 -2.94
C GLY A 274 4.12 -8.43 -2.76
N ASP A 275 4.85 -8.45 -1.63
CA ASP A 275 5.96 -7.53 -1.38
C ASP A 275 7.01 -7.63 -2.49
N ILE A 276 7.50 -8.85 -2.73
CA ILE A 276 8.59 -9.11 -3.65
C ILE A 276 8.19 -8.76 -5.08
N ILE A 277 7.07 -9.30 -5.55
CA ILE A 277 6.75 -9.20 -6.97
C ILE A 277 6.26 -7.82 -7.40
N THR A 278 5.68 -7.05 -6.47
CA THR A 278 5.22 -5.69 -6.80
C THR A 278 6.39 -4.72 -6.90
N ASP A 279 7.47 -4.94 -6.16
CA ASP A 279 8.72 -4.19 -6.32
C ASP A 279 9.40 -4.54 -7.66
N GLU A 280 9.45 -5.82 -8.03
CA GLU A 280 9.91 -6.25 -9.37
C GLU A 280 9.08 -5.61 -10.49
N ALA A 281 7.75 -5.60 -10.33
CA ALA A 281 6.84 -5.00 -11.30
C ALA A 281 7.03 -3.49 -11.42
N ALA A 282 7.30 -2.79 -10.31
CA ALA A 282 7.55 -1.35 -10.32
C ALA A 282 8.83 -0.98 -11.09
N GLU A 283 9.83 -1.87 -11.15
CA GLU A 283 11.06 -1.61 -11.91
C GLU A 283 10.79 -1.40 -13.41
N PHE A 284 9.79 -2.07 -13.98
CA PHE A 284 9.42 -1.88 -15.39
C PHE A 284 8.95 -0.44 -15.69
N GLN A 285 8.34 0.26 -14.72
CA GLN A 285 7.82 1.63 -14.89
C GLN A 285 8.81 2.71 -14.41
N GLY A 286 10.10 2.38 -14.32
CA GLY A 286 11.15 3.30 -13.88
C GLY A 286 11.43 3.27 -12.38
N GLY A 287 10.99 2.21 -11.69
CA GLY A 287 11.32 1.93 -10.29
C GLY A 287 10.24 2.39 -9.29
N VAL A 288 10.49 2.09 -8.02
CA VAL A 288 9.54 2.38 -6.91
C VAL A 288 9.27 3.88 -6.69
N GLY A 289 10.14 4.76 -7.20
CA GLY A 289 9.99 6.22 -7.07
C GLY A 289 8.89 6.82 -7.94
N THR A 290 8.38 6.09 -8.93
CA THR A 290 7.35 6.58 -9.87
C THR A 290 5.96 6.02 -9.58
N ALA A 291 5.86 5.10 -8.61
CA ALA A 291 4.67 4.30 -8.35
C ALA A 291 3.92 4.79 -7.09
N GLY A 292 2.60 4.95 -7.17
CA GLY A 292 1.75 5.18 -5.99
C GLY A 292 1.24 3.86 -5.41
N SER A 293 0.81 3.87 -4.15
CA SER A 293 0.11 2.71 -3.56
C SER A 293 -1.03 3.13 -2.64
N ILE A 294 -2.01 2.23 -2.50
CA ILE A 294 -3.08 2.33 -1.51
C ILE A 294 -3.00 1.14 -0.56
N ASN A 295 -3.18 1.40 0.72
CA ASN A 295 -3.49 0.41 1.75
C ASN A 295 -4.96 0.61 2.12
N MET A 296 -5.82 -0.29 1.68
CA MET A 296 -7.27 -0.19 1.79
C MET A 296 -7.78 -1.15 2.87
N GLY A 297 -8.59 -0.60 3.78
CA GLY A 297 -9.43 -1.35 4.69
C GLY A 297 -10.92 -1.14 4.37
N LYS A 298 -11.80 -1.69 5.20
CA LYS A 298 -13.25 -1.43 5.06
C LYS A 298 -13.64 -0.01 5.46
N LYS A 299 -13.03 0.52 6.52
CA LYS A 299 -13.35 1.84 7.10
C LYS A 299 -12.36 2.94 6.70
N TYR A 300 -11.08 2.59 6.58
CA TYR A 300 -10.01 3.53 6.33
C TYR A 300 -9.28 3.18 5.03
N ALA A 301 -8.69 4.18 4.38
CA ALA A 301 -7.74 3.99 3.29
C ALA A 301 -6.54 4.93 3.47
N MET A 302 -5.34 4.40 3.28
CA MET A 302 -4.08 5.14 3.36
C MET A 302 -3.34 5.07 2.03
N PHE A 303 -3.11 6.23 1.43
CA PHE A 303 -2.40 6.42 0.17
C PHE A 303 -0.97 6.84 0.48
N GLU A 304 0.02 6.14 -0.05
CA GLU A 304 1.43 6.40 0.28
C GLU A 304 2.35 6.29 -0.93
N ALA A 305 3.45 7.02 -0.84
CA ALA A 305 4.61 6.79 -1.69
C ALA A 305 5.26 5.45 -1.35
N ILE A 306 5.79 4.75 -2.35
CA ILE A 306 6.47 3.46 -2.15
C ILE A 306 7.91 3.65 -1.64
N HIS A 307 8.56 4.75 -2.04
CA HIS A 307 9.94 5.03 -1.65
C HIS A 307 10.10 5.44 -0.18
N GLY A 308 11.32 5.34 0.35
CA GLY A 308 11.66 5.71 1.72
C GLY A 308 11.83 7.22 1.97
N SER A 309 12.23 7.59 3.18
CA SER A 309 12.34 8.99 3.65
C SER A 309 13.56 9.76 3.13
N ALA A 310 14.55 9.08 2.54
CA ALA A 310 15.74 9.70 1.98
C ALA A 310 16.37 10.81 2.87
N PRO A 311 16.70 10.53 4.16
CA PRO A 311 17.14 11.54 5.13
C PRO A 311 18.35 12.34 4.66
N ARG A 312 19.26 11.70 3.91
CA ARG A 312 20.42 12.32 3.28
C ARG A 312 20.06 13.55 2.42
N MET A 313 18.92 13.56 1.73
CA MET A 313 18.51 14.74 0.95
C MET A 313 18.17 15.93 1.83
N VAL A 314 17.60 15.70 3.01
CA VAL A 314 17.35 16.77 4.00
C VAL A 314 18.66 17.28 4.59
N GLU A 315 19.58 16.37 4.96
CA GLU A 315 20.91 16.72 5.47
C GLU A 315 21.74 17.54 4.48
N GLU A 316 21.60 17.27 3.18
CA GLU A 316 22.26 18.00 2.10
C GLU A 316 21.46 19.24 1.62
N HIS A 317 20.34 19.60 2.28
CA HIS A 317 19.46 20.72 1.91
C HIS A 317 18.94 20.64 0.46
N ARG A 318 18.50 19.44 0.07
CA ARG A 318 18.04 19.07 -1.28
C ARG A 318 16.61 18.54 -1.32
N ASP A 319 15.90 18.53 -0.20
CA ASP A 319 14.53 18.00 -0.09
C ASP A 319 13.54 18.76 -0.99
N GLN A 320 13.75 20.06 -1.26
CA GLN A 320 12.96 20.79 -2.25
C GLN A 320 13.10 20.27 -3.69
N TYR A 321 14.13 19.47 -3.99
CA TYR A 321 14.33 18.83 -5.30
C TYR A 321 13.86 17.37 -5.33
N ALA A 322 13.32 16.85 -4.22
CA ALA A 322 12.82 15.49 -4.17
C ALA A 322 11.65 15.30 -5.15
N ASP A 323 11.60 14.14 -5.80
CA ASP A 323 10.56 13.83 -6.78
C ASP A 323 9.21 13.53 -6.09
N PRO A 324 8.15 14.33 -6.31
CA PRO A 324 6.84 14.10 -5.70
C PRO A 324 5.95 13.14 -6.52
N CYS A 325 6.40 12.59 -7.64
CA CYS A 325 5.53 11.82 -8.55
C CYS A 325 4.83 10.63 -7.88
N SER A 326 5.54 9.85 -7.05
CA SER A 326 4.96 8.69 -6.35
C SER A 326 3.78 9.10 -5.45
N ILE A 327 3.93 10.17 -4.65
CA ILE A 327 2.87 10.64 -3.76
C ILE A 327 1.74 11.34 -4.53
N ILE A 328 2.03 11.99 -5.66
CA ILE A 328 1.00 12.57 -6.55
C ILE A 328 0.18 11.46 -7.22
N ARG A 329 0.80 10.35 -7.65
CA ARG A 329 0.04 9.17 -8.13
C ARG A 329 -0.82 8.58 -7.03
N ALA A 330 -0.31 8.51 -5.80
CA ALA A 330 -1.12 8.08 -4.65
C ALA A 330 -2.31 9.05 -4.41
N ALA A 331 -2.14 10.34 -4.63
CA ALA A 331 -3.21 11.33 -4.60
C ALA A 331 -4.24 11.16 -5.74
N SER A 332 -3.82 10.75 -6.94
CA SER A 332 -4.75 10.35 -8.02
C SER A 332 -5.59 9.14 -7.60
N MET A 333 -4.94 8.10 -7.05
CA MET A 333 -5.63 6.92 -6.52
C MET A 333 -6.62 7.30 -5.42
N LEU A 334 -6.27 8.28 -4.57
CA LEU A 334 -7.14 8.82 -3.54
C LEU A 334 -8.41 9.43 -4.15
N LEU A 335 -8.28 10.31 -5.15
CA LEU A 335 -9.42 10.93 -5.84
C LEU A 335 -10.38 9.87 -6.40
N ALA A 336 -9.85 8.85 -7.08
CA ALA A 336 -10.65 7.77 -7.63
C ALA A 336 -11.39 6.98 -6.53
N HIS A 337 -10.69 6.68 -5.44
CA HIS A 337 -11.24 5.90 -4.31
C HIS A 337 -12.40 6.61 -3.60
N ILE A 338 -12.35 7.94 -3.50
CA ILE A 338 -13.41 8.74 -2.86
C ILE A 338 -14.51 9.20 -3.83
N GLY A 339 -14.49 8.73 -5.08
CA GLY A 339 -15.57 8.94 -6.06
C GLY A 339 -15.32 10.03 -7.11
N TYR A 340 -14.13 10.66 -7.13
CA TYR A 340 -13.75 11.68 -8.14
C TYR A 340 -12.84 11.08 -9.21
N GLY A 341 -13.31 10.02 -9.87
CA GLY A 341 -12.53 9.29 -10.88
C GLY A 341 -12.16 10.13 -12.11
N ASP A 342 -13.00 11.08 -12.49
CA ASP A 342 -12.74 12.05 -13.56
C ASP A 342 -11.55 12.97 -13.21
N LYS A 343 -11.48 13.44 -11.96
CA LYS A 343 -10.36 14.25 -11.46
C LYS A 343 -9.07 13.44 -11.36
N ALA A 344 -9.18 12.17 -10.96
CA ALA A 344 -8.05 11.24 -10.94
C ALA A 344 -7.47 11.04 -12.35
N GLU A 345 -8.31 10.71 -13.34
CA GLU A 345 -7.88 10.55 -14.74
C GLU A 345 -7.22 11.83 -15.28
N LYS A 346 -7.79 12.99 -14.94
CA LYS A 346 -7.23 14.30 -15.31
C LYS A 346 -5.85 14.53 -14.70
N LEU A 347 -5.67 14.19 -13.42
CA LEU A 347 -4.39 14.30 -12.72
C LEU A 347 -3.34 13.35 -13.31
N ASP A 348 -3.67 12.08 -13.54
CA ASP A 348 -2.75 11.11 -14.13
C ASP A 348 -2.30 11.55 -15.52
N LYS A 349 -3.24 12.02 -16.35
CA LYS A 349 -2.93 12.54 -17.68
C LYS A 349 -2.00 13.75 -17.63
N ALA A 350 -2.25 14.71 -16.73
CA ALA A 350 -1.39 15.87 -16.55
C ALA A 350 0.00 15.47 -16.05
N LEU A 351 0.08 14.53 -15.09
CA LEU A 351 1.35 14.02 -14.59
C LEU A 351 2.16 13.35 -15.70
N ASP A 352 1.55 12.51 -16.52
CA ASP A 352 2.23 11.85 -17.65
C ASP A 352 2.66 12.86 -18.74
N ILE A 353 1.88 13.93 -18.98
CA ILE A 353 2.30 15.03 -19.85
C ILE A 353 3.56 15.71 -19.30
N CYS A 354 3.53 16.08 -18.02
CA CYS A 354 4.62 16.81 -17.38
C CYS A 354 5.89 15.98 -17.23
N THR A 355 5.76 14.67 -17.01
CA THR A 355 6.88 13.81 -16.55
C THR A 355 7.29 12.75 -17.55
N GLN A 356 6.50 12.47 -18.59
CA GLN A 356 6.80 11.43 -19.59
C GLN A 356 6.89 11.96 -21.02
N THR A 357 5.91 12.75 -21.47
CA THR A 357 5.83 13.16 -22.88
C THR A 357 6.43 14.54 -23.12
N GLU A 358 5.85 15.61 -22.56
CA GLU A 358 6.29 16.97 -22.85
C GLU A 358 7.57 17.34 -22.10
N LYS A 359 7.69 16.98 -20.81
CA LYS A 359 8.92 17.14 -20.02
C LYS A 359 9.57 18.54 -20.11
N LYS A 360 8.76 19.61 -20.11
CA LYS A 360 9.24 21.02 -20.19
C LYS A 360 10.30 21.34 -19.13
N ILE A 361 10.06 20.88 -17.92
CA ILE A 361 11.00 20.93 -16.78
C ILE A 361 11.29 19.51 -16.30
N LYS A 362 12.45 19.30 -15.68
CA LYS A 362 12.92 17.98 -15.25
C LYS A 362 13.26 17.98 -13.78
N ILE A 363 12.66 17.05 -13.04
CA ILE A 363 13.07 16.76 -11.67
C ILE A 363 14.28 15.82 -11.70
N THR A 364 15.37 16.21 -11.03
CA THR A 364 16.64 15.44 -11.02
C THR A 364 17.06 15.01 -9.62
N GLY A 365 16.33 15.43 -8.57
CA GLY A 365 16.78 15.29 -7.19
C GLY A 365 17.90 16.27 -6.80
N ARG A 366 18.27 17.20 -7.67
CA ARG A 366 19.48 18.04 -7.55
C ARG A 366 19.18 19.49 -7.99
N PRO A 367 20.05 20.46 -7.62
CA PRO A 367 19.88 21.87 -7.99
C PRO A 367 19.96 22.19 -9.50
N ASP A 368 20.35 21.22 -10.33
CA ASP A 368 20.36 21.34 -11.79
C ASP A 368 19.01 20.98 -12.43
N GLY A 369 18.04 20.51 -11.64
CA GLY A 369 16.65 20.26 -12.03
C GLY A 369 15.67 21.23 -11.38
N CYS A 370 14.39 21.06 -11.67
CA CYS A 370 13.32 21.79 -11.02
C CYS A 370 13.06 21.27 -9.61
N THR A 371 12.45 22.12 -8.78
CA THR A 371 11.92 21.78 -7.47
C THR A 371 10.62 20.98 -7.59
N SER A 372 10.25 20.30 -6.50
CA SER A 372 8.95 19.63 -6.37
C SER A 372 7.79 20.61 -6.52
N ALA A 373 7.95 21.85 -6.04
CA ALA A 373 6.95 22.90 -6.14
C ALA A 373 6.75 23.38 -7.59
N GLU A 374 7.83 23.62 -8.33
CA GLU A 374 7.76 23.99 -9.76
C GLU A 374 7.11 22.88 -10.59
N LEU A 375 7.40 21.61 -10.29
CA LEU A 375 6.73 20.49 -10.96
C LEU A 375 5.23 20.45 -10.64
N ALA A 376 4.84 20.68 -9.39
CA ALA A 376 3.44 20.73 -8.99
C ALA A 376 2.67 21.87 -9.67
N ASP A 377 3.29 23.05 -9.79
CA ASP A 377 2.70 24.18 -10.50
C ASP A 377 2.51 23.87 -11.98
N TYR A 378 3.51 23.26 -12.61
CA TYR A 378 3.40 22.82 -13.99
C TYR A 378 2.29 21.79 -14.21
N ILE A 379 2.10 20.85 -13.28
CA ILE A 379 0.99 19.88 -13.29
C ILE A 379 -0.35 20.62 -13.18
N MET A 380 -0.52 21.52 -12.20
CA MET A 380 -1.76 22.27 -12.02
C MET A 380 -2.11 23.14 -13.24
N ASP A 381 -1.13 23.77 -13.87
CA ASP A 381 -1.34 24.53 -15.10
C ASP A 381 -1.73 23.63 -16.27
N THR A 382 -1.11 22.46 -16.39
CA THR A 382 -1.49 21.46 -17.40
C THR A 382 -2.92 20.98 -17.18
N ILE A 383 -3.34 20.73 -15.94
CA ILE A 383 -4.72 20.38 -15.59
C ILE A 383 -5.72 21.44 -16.07
N LYS A 384 -5.40 22.74 -16.00
CA LYS A 384 -6.32 23.80 -16.49
C LYS A 384 -6.56 23.74 -18.00
N THR A 385 -5.63 23.14 -18.75
CA THR A 385 -5.70 23.03 -20.21
C THR A 385 -6.36 21.74 -20.72
N LEU A 386 -6.51 20.74 -19.85
CA LEU A 386 -7.23 19.50 -20.10
C LEU A 386 -8.72 19.67 -19.82
#